data_AF-A0A9D2RLD5-F1
#
_entry.id   AF-A0A9D2RLD5-F1
#
_cell.length_a   1.000
_cell.length_b   1.000
_cell.length_c   1.000
_cell.angle_alpha   90.00
_cell.angle_beta   90.00
_cell.angle_gamma   90.00
#
_symmetry.space_group_name_H-M   'P 1'
#
loop_
_entity.id
_entity.type
_entity.pdbx_description
1 polymer ?
#
loop_
_entity_poly.entity_id
_entity_poly.type
_entity_poly.pdbx_seq_one_letter_code
_entity_poly.pdbx_strand_id
1 'polypeptide(L)'
;MPESQNTEWKSRWKDEYLEWICGYANAQGGKIYIGCDDSGKIVGVPNACKLLEDIPNKVRDAMGIIVGVNLMNESGKEYIEIDVPPYPIGISCKGIYYYRSGSTRQILTGPALEAFLMRKRGATWDNLPLPAFSLDDVDDETVKHFKQWAARKGRIDQSVLDEPKDVLMEKLHLMNGPYLTNAAMLLFSKDPEKWQLGAYVKIGYFETDADLLYQDEIHGSILEQIDKIVELVYLKYMKAKITYEGMQRIERYFVPEEALREALLNSLCHKRYQSGVPIQISVYEDKLYIANCGCLPESWTLENLMGKHASSPYNPNIAHVFYLAGFIESWGRGIEKICAACQKDGVPQPEYTINPGDIMIKFTAPEERIVRVTEKVTEKVTEKVTDKEQELLILLTEDPGYTMPQLAERLRLSRKTVAARLKKLKEAGLIQRIGSDRKGYWKLSNQDRCNPH
;
A
#
# COMPACT_ATOMS: atom_id res chain seq x y z
N MET A 1 -20.01 28.47 22.54
CA MET A 1 -19.73 27.53 21.43
C MET A 1 -18.87 26.41 22.01
N PRO A 2 -19.11 25.13 21.66
CA PRO A 2 -18.27 24.05 22.16
C PRO A 2 -16.81 24.25 21.71
N GLU A 3 -15.87 23.67 22.47
CA GLU A 3 -14.47 23.56 22.07
C GLU A 3 -14.37 22.97 20.64
N SER A 4 -13.47 23.53 19.85
CA SER A 4 -13.23 23.08 18.48
C SER A 4 -11.79 22.62 18.33
N GLN A 5 -11.46 21.99 17.20
CA GLN A 5 -10.08 21.61 16.89
C GLN A 5 -9.12 22.80 17.05
N ASN A 6 -9.58 24.02 16.75
CA ASN A 6 -8.78 25.24 16.70
C ASN A 6 -9.14 26.25 17.81
N THR A 7 -9.96 25.86 18.79
CA THR A 7 -10.37 26.75 19.88
C THR A 7 -10.39 26.03 21.23
N GLU A 8 -9.68 26.60 22.20
CA GLU A 8 -9.60 26.12 23.58
C GLU A 8 -10.09 27.17 24.56
N TRP A 9 -10.96 26.79 25.51
CA TRP A 9 -11.41 27.68 26.58
C TRP A 9 -10.75 27.28 27.91
N LYS A 10 -10.25 28.26 28.67
CA LYS A 10 -9.69 28.05 30.01
C LYS A 10 -10.11 29.16 30.96
N SER A 11 -10.53 28.77 32.17
CA SER A 11 -11.04 29.72 33.16
C SER A 11 -9.94 30.59 33.78
N ARG A 12 -8.69 30.10 33.81
CA ARG A 12 -7.51 30.81 34.33
C ARG A 12 -6.27 30.39 33.55
N TRP A 13 -5.20 31.19 33.59
CA TRP A 13 -3.91 30.82 33.01
C TRP A 13 -3.17 29.77 33.86
N LYS A 14 -2.48 28.84 33.19
CA LYS A 14 -1.51 27.89 33.76
C LYS A 14 -0.37 27.72 32.76
N ASP A 15 0.85 27.54 33.25
CA ASP A 15 2.02 27.41 32.38
C ASP A 15 2.02 26.12 31.55
N GLU A 16 1.24 25.11 31.94
CA GLU A 16 0.94 23.90 31.15
C GLU A 16 0.30 24.24 29.79
N TYR A 17 -0.33 25.41 29.63
CA TYR A 17 -0.90 25.85 28.36
C TYR A 17 0.14 26.24 27.32
N LEU A 18 1.42 26.39 27.70
CA LEU A 18 2.51 26.50 26.74
C LEU A 18 2.61 25.27 25.83
N GLU A 19 2.28 24.09 26.36
CA GLU A 19 2.24 22.84 25.59
C GLU A 19 1.11 22.85 24.56
N TRP A 20 0.00 23.54 24.85
CA TRP A 20 -1.13 23.72 23.92
C TRP A 20 -0.78 24.72 22.82
N ILE A 21 -0.11 25.82 23.17
CA ILE A 21 0.43 26.79 22.21
C ILE A 21 1.40 26.10 21.25
N CYS A 22 2.30 25.25 21.77
CA CYS A 22 3.20 24.43 20.95
C CYS A 22 2.43 23.48 20.02
N GLY A 23 1.41 22.79 20.55
CA GLY A 23 0.54 21.91 19.77
C GLY A 23 -0.16 22.62 18.61
N TYR A 24 -0.67 23.83 18.84
CA TYR A 24 -1.28 24.66 17.81
C TYR A 24 -0.28 25.16 16.78
N ALA A 25 0.86 25.68 17.23
CA ALA A 25 1.93 26.15 16.36
C ALA A 25 2.41 25.06 15.39
N ASN A 26 2.47 23.81 15.85
CA ASN A 26 2.88 22.68 15.03
C ASN A 26 1.78 22.17 14.08
N ALA A 27 0.50 22.38 14.41
CA ALA A 27 -0.66 21.95 13.62
C ALA A 27 -1.15 23.08 12.69
N GLN A 28 -2.46 23.35 12.67
CA GLN A 28 -3.12 24.32 11.79
C GLN A 28 -3.22 25.73 12.39
N GLY A 29 -2.57 25.97 13.54
CA GLY A 29 -2.83 27.14 14.38
C GLY A 29 -4.11 27.01 15.20
N GLY A 30 -4.42 28.02 15.98
CA GLY A 30 -5.62 28.05 16.80
C GLY A 30 -5.59 29.15 17.87
N LYS A 31 -6.67 29.20 18.64
CA LYS A 31 -6.90 30.24 19.65
C LYS A 31 -7.13 29.63 21.02
N ILE A 32 -6.52 30.24 22.04
CA ILE A 32 -6.76 29.92 23.45
C ILE A 32 -7.37 31.13 24.13
N TYR A 33 -8.51 30.96 24.77
CA TYR A 33 -9.19 32.00 25.53
C TYR A 33 -9.02 31.77 27.03
N ILE A 34 -8.44 32.72 27.74
CA ILE A 34 -8.22 32.69 29.18
C ILE A 34 -9.22 33.62 29.87
N GLY A 35 -9.99 33.10 30.82
CA GLY A 35 -11.11 33.80 31.47
C GLY A 35 -12.48 33.31 30.99
N CYS A 36 -12.55 32.12 30.38
CA CYS A 36 -13.79 31.48 29.93
C CYS A 36 -13.93 30.10 30.58
N ASP A 37 -15.13 29.74 31.04
CA ASP A 37 -15.39 28.37 31.52
C ASP A 37 -15.46 27.36 30.37
N ASP A 38 -15.60 26.08 30.70
CA ASP A 38 -15.61 24.97 29.73
C ASP A 38 -16.81 25.04 28.75
N SER A 39 -17.82 25.88 29.03
CA SER A 39 -18.95 26.15 28.14
C SER A 39 -18.69 27.33 27.18
N GLY A 40 -17.54 27.99 27.32
CA GLY A 40 -17.17 29.21 26.62
C GLY A 40 -17.78 30.48 27.21
N LYS A 41 -18.35 30.41 28.42
CA LYS A 41 -18.93 31.59 29.08
C LYS A 41 -17.83 32.38 29.80
N ILE A 42 -17.85 33.69 29.63
CA ILE A 42 -16.84 34.59 30.20
C ILE A 42 -17.03 34.71 31.71
N VAL A 43 -16.04 34.19 32.42
CA VAL A 43 -15.91 34.30 33.88
C VAL A 43 -15.01 35.47 34.28
N GLY A 44 -14.15 35.92 33.38
CA GLY A 44 -13.16 36.98 33.59
C GLY A 44 -11.84 36.44 34.15
N VAL A 45 -10.75 37.19 33.96
CA VAL A 45 -9.42 36.83 34.48
C VAL A 45 -8.88 37.90 35.42
N PRO A 46 -8.33 37.53 36.59
CA PRO A 46 -7.64 38.49 37.45
C PRO A 46 -6.29 38.89 36.84
N ASN A 47 -5.88 40.15 37.03
CA ASN A 47 -4.58 40.68 36.61
C ASN A 47 -4.30 40.57 35.10
N ALA A 48 -5.30 40.88 34.26
CA ALA A 48 -5.18 40.78 32.81
C ALA A 48 -3.96 41.55 32.26
N CYS A 49 -3.66 42.74 32.77
CA CYS A 49 -2.46 43.51 32.40
C CYS A 49 -1.15 42.75 32.61
N LYS A 50 -1.02 42.02 33.73
CA LYS A 50 0.18 41.22 34.00
C LYS A 50 0.28 40.04 33.05
N LEU A 51 -0.84 39.41 32.70
CA LEU A 51 -0.85 38.30 31.75
C LEU A 51 -0.47 38.74 30.32
N LEU A 52 -0.83 39.96 29.91
CA LEU A 52 -0.40 40.54 28.63
C LEU A 52 1.13 40.67 28.55
N GLU A 53 1.81 40.88 29.67
CA GLU A 53 3.27 40.92 29.74
C GLU A 53 3.88 39.53 29.93
N ASP A 54 3.34 38.72 30.83
CA ASP A 54 3.90 37.42 31.20
C ASP A 54 3.78 36.39 30.07
N ILE A 55 2.63 36.31 29.40
CA ILE A 55 2.36 35.23 28.41
C ILE A 55 3.31 35.33 27.21
N PRO A 56 3.50 36.50 26.54
CA PRO A 56 4.45 36.60 25.43
C PRO A 56 5.87 36.21 25.83
N ASN A 57 6.32 36.66 27.01
CA ASN A 57 7.66 36.32 27.53
C ASN A 57 7.80 34.83 27.80
N LYS A 58 6.82 34.20 28.44
CA LYS A 58 6.82 32.75 28.68
C LYS A 58 6.82 31.93 27.39
N VAL A 59 6.07 32.38 26.37
CA VAL A 59 6.04 31.74 25.05
C VAL A 59 7.41 31.84 24.37
N ARG A 60 8.00 33.04 24.33
CA ARG A 60 9.34 33.25 23.78
C ARG A 60 10.38 32.38 24.51
N ASP A 61 10.38 32.38 25.83
CA ASP A 61 11.39 31.67 26.62
C ASP A 61 11.27 30.14 26.50
N ALA A 62 10.04 29.62 26.35
CA ALA A 62 9.81 28.18 26.24
C ALA A 62 9.97 27.63 24.80
N MET A 63 9.69 28.44 23.78
CA MET A 63 9.56 27.98 22.38
C MET A 63 10.32 28.81 21.34
N GLY A 64 10.77 30.02 21.68
CA GLY A 64 11.46 30.91 20.75
C GLY A 64 10.55 31.56 19.70
N ILE A 65 9.22 31.53 19.90
CA ILE A 65 8.23 32.09 18.97
C ILE A 65 7.48 33.28 19.57
N ILE A 66 6.74 33.99 18.71
CA ILE A 66 5.85 35.10 19.09
C ILE A 66 4.42 34.71 18.73
N VAL A 67 3.48 35.03 19.60
CA VAL A 67 2.05 34.81 19.40
C VAL A 67 1.29 36.10 19.68
N GLY A 68 0.11 36.27 19.08
CA GLY A 68 -0.77 37.37 19.43
C GLY A 68 -1.35 37.14 20.82
N VAL A 69 -1.28 38.14 21.70
CA VAL A 69 -1.92 38.10 23.02
C VAL A 69 -2.74 39.37 23.17
N ASN A 70 -4.06 39.21 23.08
CA ASN A 70 -5.01 40.31 22.99
C ASN A 70 -5.85 40.38 24.26
N LEU A 71 -6.03 41.59 24.79
CA LEU A 71 -7.00 41.86 25.85
C LEU A 71 -8.37 42.05 25.25
N MET A 72 -9.32 41.28 25.74
CA MET A 72 -10.71 41.33 25.33
C MET A 72 -11.58 41.73 26.53
N ASN A 73 -12.71 42.38 26.27
CA ASN A 73 -13.66 42.77 27.30
C ASN A 73 -15.08 42.53 26.80
N GLU A 74 -15.88 41.81 27.59
CA GLU A 74 -17.29 41.62 27.31
C GLU A 74 -18.09 41.67 28.61
N SER A 75 -19.17 42.44 28.61
CA SER A 75 -20.02 42.66 29.79
C SER A 75 -19.25 43.10 31.05
N GLY A 76 -18.18 43.90 30.87
CA GLY A 76 -17.35 44.41 31.96
C GLY A 76 -16.38 43.39 32.55
N LYS A 77 -16.22 42.21 31.93
CA LYS A 77 -15.26 41.19 32.32
C LYS A 77 -14.13 41.11 31.30
N GLU A 78 -12.91 41.25 31.78
CA GLU A 78 -11.70 41.12 30.96
C GLU A 78 -11.32 39.65 30.79
N TYR A 79 -10.88 39.28 29.59
CA TYR A 79 -10.35 37.96 29.26
C TYR A 79 -9.24 38.10 28.21
N ILE A 80 -8.38 37.09 28.06
CA ILE A 80 -7.24 37.12 27.14
C ILE A 80 -7.50 36.17 25.98
N GLU A 81 -7.28 36.62 24.76
CA GLU A 81 -7.16 35.78 23.57
C GLU A 81 -5.68 35.58 23.25
N ILE A 82 -5.26 34.33 23.08
CA ILE A 82 -3.93 33.97 22.56
C ILE A 82 -4.14 33.41 21.15
N ASP A 83 -3.69 34.14 20.15
CA ASP A 83 -3.78 33.77 18.73
C ASP A 83 -2.46 33.16 18.27
N VAL A 84 -2.50 31.85 17.98
CA VAL A 84 -1.34 31.04 17.65
C VAL A 84 -1.38 30.70 16.16
N PRO A 85 -0.50 31.29 15.33
CA PRO A 85 -0.44 30.93 13.92
C PRO A 85 0.22 29.55 13.73
N PRO A 86 -0.07 28.84 12.62
CA PRO A 86 0.72 27.68 12.23
C PRO A 86 2.14 28.09 11.85
N TYR A 87 3.14 27.34 12.30
CA TYR A 87 4.54 27.55 11.99
C TYR A 87 5.03 26.58 10.90
N PRO A 88 5.88 27.04 9.97
CA PRO A 88 6.41 26.19 8.89
C PRO A 88 7.50 25.24 9.38
N ILE A 89 8.11 25.51 10.55
CA ILE A 89 9.11 24.64 11.19
C ILE A 89 8.51 23.89 12.38
N GLY A 90 9.19 22.83 12.82
CA GLY A 90 8.84 22.17 14.08
C GLY A 90 9.22 23.03 15.28
N ILE A 91 8.25 23.32 16.13
CA ILE A 91 8.41 24.08 17.37
C ILE A 91 8.46 23.11 18.54
N SER A 92 9.51 23.19 19.36
CA SER A 92 9.56 22.47 20.64
C SER A 92 9.23 23.41 21.79
N CYS A 93 8.42 22.97 22.75
CA CYS A 93 8.28 23.62 24.04
C CYS A 93 9.23 22.92 25.02
N LYS A 94 10.30 23.61 25.43
CA LYS A 94 11.33 23.08 26.35
C LYS A 94 11.90 21.72 25.88
N GLY A 95 12.14 21.59 24.58
CA GLY A 95 12.69 20.38 23.97
C GLY A 95 11.67 19.28 23.63
N ILE A 96 10.39 19.44 24.00
CA ILE A 96 9.33 18.49 23.69
C ILE A 96 8.46 19.02 22.55
N TYR A 97 8.18 18.17 21.56
CA TYR A 97 7.33 18.50 20.43
C TYR A 97 5.90 18.03 20.68
N TYR A 98 4.99 18.99 20.83
CA TYR A 98 3.56 18.72 20.97
C TYR A 98 2.86 18.93 19.64
N TYR A 99 1.86 18.11 19.33
CA TYR A 99 1.03 18.26 18.13
C TYR A 99 -0.45 18.17 18.51
N ARG A 100 -1.27 19.06 17.97
CA ARG A 100 -2.71 19.05 18.23
C ARG A 100 -3.47 18.31 17.12
N SER A 101 -4.24 17.31 17.51
CA SER A 101 -5.15 16.56 16.63
C SER A 101 -6.50 16.41 17.32
N GLY A 102 -7.54 17.00 16.71
CA GLY A 102 -8.86 17.12 17.33
C GLY A 102 -8.81 17.93 18.64
N SER A 103 -9.47 17.42 19.69
CA SER A 103 -9.44 17.99 21.05
C SER A 103 -8.26 17.49 21.90
N THR A 104 -7.39 16.65 21.33
CA THR A 104 -6.27 16.03 22.07
C THR A 104 -4.94 16.64 21.65
N ARG A 105 -4.05 16.73 22.64
CA ARG A 105 -2.65 17.08 22.44
C ARG A 105 -1.80 15.82 22.57
N GLN A 106 -1.00 15.54 21.55
CA GLN A 106 -0.11 14.39 21.50
C GLN A 106 1.35 14.85 21.61
N ILE A 107 2.19 14.02 22.22
CA ILE A 107 3.64 14.21 22.20
C ILE A 107 4.16 13.45 20.98
N LEU A 108 4.88 14.12 20.10
CA LEU A 108 5.56 13.48 18.98
C LEU A 108 6.90 12.93 19.45
N THR A 109 7.09 11.62 19.27
CA THR A 109 8.35 10.92 19.58
C THR A 109 8.70 9.94 18.46
N GLY A 110 9.98 9.50 18.44
CA GLY A 110 10.45 8.47 17.53
C GLY A 110 10.15 8.78 16.05
N PRO A 111 9.68 7.79 15.27
CA PRO A 111 9.40 7.96 13.83
C PRO A 111 8.38 9.06 13.50
N ALA A 112 7.41 9.33 14.40
CA ALA A 112 6.41 10.36 14.17
C ALA A 112 7.02 11.77 14.26
N LEU A 113 7.97 11.98 15.17
CA LEU A 113 8.71 13.24 15.29
C LEU A 113 9.63 13.47 14.09
N GLU A 114 10.37 12.44 13.68
CA GLU A 114 11.26 12.52 12.52
C GLU A 114 10.49 12.90 11.25
N ALA A 115 9.40 12.18 10.95
CA ALA A 115 8.55 12.47 9.81
C ALA A 115 7.90 13.86 9.88
N PHE A 116 7.57 14.35 11.07
CA PHE A 116 7.05 15.71 11.28
C PHE A 116 8.11 16.78 10.96
N LEU A 117 9.32 16.65 11.52
CA LEU A 117 10.40 17.61 11.33
C LEU A 117 10.85 17.69 9.87
N MET A 118 10.91 16.55 9.19
CA MET A 118 11.26 16.49 7.78
C MET A 118 10.22 17.19 6.91
N ARG A 119 8.93 16.89 7.10
CA ARG A 119 7.84 17.53 6.34
C ARG A 119 7.83 19.04 6.50
N LYS A 120 8.06 19.53 7.73
CA LYS A 120 8.21 20.98 8.02
C LYS A 120 9.41 21.62 7.29
N ARG A 121 10.42 20.85 6.92
CA ARG A 121 11.59 21.32 6.16
C ARG A 121 11.49 21.06 4.65
N GLY A 122 10.35 20.55 4.17
CA GLY A 122 10.17 20.16 2.77
C GLY A 122 10.97 18.93 2.36
N ALA A 123 11.47 18.15 3.34
CA ALA A 123 12.16 16.89 3.09
C ALA A 123 11.20 15.70 3.26
N THR A 124 11.38 14.68 2.45
CA THR A 124 10.65 13.41 2.52
C THR A 124 11.61 12.26 2.78
N TRP A 125 11.10 11.16 3.34
CA TRP A 125 11.92 10.00 3.71
C TRP A 125 12.70 9.43 2.52
N ASP A 126 12.08 9.40 1.35
CA ASP A 126 12.68 8.91 0.11
C ASP A 126 13.77 9.86 -0.46
N ASN A 127 13.84 11.11 0.02
CA ASN A 127 14.88 12.08 -0.34
C ASN A 127 16.02 12.17 0.70
N LEU A 128 16.01 11.33 1.74
CA LEU A 128 17.12 11.30 2.70
C LEU A 128 18.39 10.76 2.05
N PRO A 129 19.54 11.41 2.24
CA PRO A 129 20.81 10.89 1.77
C PRO A 129 21.16 9.60 2.50
N LEU A 130 21.67 8.61 1.78
CA LEU A 130 22.15 7.34 2.29
C LEU A 130 23.65 7.20 1.98
N PRO A 131 24.55 7.74 2.83
CA PRO A 131 25.97 7.84 2.50
C PRO A 131 26.69 6.53 2.19
N ALA A 132 26.16 5.40 2.67
CA ALA A 132 26.73 4.08 2.44
C ALA A 132 26.31 3.45 1.10
N PHE A 133 25.26 3.96 0.44
CA PHE A 133 24.79 3.47 -0.86
C PHE A 133 25.46 4.28 -1.98
N SER A 134 26.22 3.59 -2.82
CA SER A 134 27.06 4.19 -3.86
C SER A 134 26.55 3.86 -5.26
N LEU A 135 27.15 4.48 -6.30
CA LEU A 135 26.83 4.15 -7.69
C LEU A 135 27.16 2.70 -8.07
N ASP A 136 28.05 2.04 -7.34
CA ASP A 136 28.38 0.63 -7.56
C ASP A 136 27.25 -0.30 -7.06
N ASP A 137 26.42 0.18 -6.12
CA ASP A 137 25.24 -0.54 -5.64
C ASP A 137 23.99 -0.32 -6.53
N VAL A 138 24.08 0.60 -7.50
CA VAL A 138 23.02 0.87 -8.49
C VAL A 138 23.12 -0.13 -9.63
N ASP A 139 22.09 -0.97 -9.77
CA ASP A 139 22.02 -2.06 -10.75
C ASP A 139 21.83 -1.55 -12.18
N ASP A 140 22.81 -1.85 -13.04
CA ASP A 140 22.84 -1.33 -14.41
C ASP A 140 21.71 -1.89 -15.30
N GLU A 141 21.26 -3.13 -15.07
CA GLU A 141 20.14 -3.70 -15.84
C GLU A 141 18.82 -3.03 -15.44
N THR A 142 18.60 -2.74 -14.15
CA THR A 142 17.44 -1.97 -13.68
C THR A 142 17.44 -0.56 -14.28
N VAL A 143 18.59 0.12 -14.32
CA VAL A 143 18.73 1.44 -14.98
C VAL A 143 18.39 1.35 -16.46
N LYS A 144 18.86 0.31 -17.15
CA LYS A 144 18.58 0.07 -18.56
C LYS A 144 17.10 -0.21 -18.83
N HIS A 145 16.43 -1.02 -17.99
CA HIS A 145 14.99 -1.23 -18.06
C HIS A 145 14.21 0.08 -17.87
N PHE A 146 14.59 0.89 -16.87
CA PHE A 146 14.02 2.22 -16.68
C PHE A 146 14.17 3.11 -17.91
N LYS A 147 15.38 3.22 -18.49
CA LYS A 147 15.62 4.01 -19.70
C LYS A 147 14.71 3.57 -20.85
N GLN A 148 14.50 2.26 -21.03
CA GLN A 148 13.60 1.74 -22.07
C GLN A 148 12.13 2.11 -21.83
N TRP A 149 11.64 1.96 -20.60
CA TRP A 149 10.27 2.34 -20.26
C TRP A 149 10.04 3.85 -20.42
N ALA A 150 10.97 4.65 -19.91
CA ALA A 150 10.88 6.10 -19.95
C ALA A 150 10.95 6.66 -21.39
N ALA A 151 11.84 6.12 -22.23
CA ALA A 151 11.93 6.47 -23.65
C ALA A 151 10.64 6.14 -24.41
N ARG A 152 10.04 4.96 -24.17
CA ARG A 152 8.76 4.58 -24.78
C ARG A 152 7.62 5.52 -24.41
N LYS A 153 7.62 6.05 -23.18
CA LYS A 153 6.58 6.96 -22.71
C LYS A 153 6.80 8.41 -23.17
N GLY A 154 8.05 8.81 -23.39
CA GLY A 154 8.41 10.14 -23.88
C GLY A 154 8.18 11.27 -22.86
N ARG A 155 8.19 10.95 -21.55
CA ARG A 155 8.04 11.94 -20.45
C ARG A 155 9.36 12.58 -20.03
N ILE A 156 10.47 12.07 -20.55
CA ILE A 156 11.83 12.54 -20.30
C ILE A 156 12.58 12.56 -21.63
N ASP A 157 13.40 13.58 -21.83
CA ASP A 157 14.14 13.75 -23.07
C ASP A 157 15.21 12.66 -23.22
N GLN A 158 15.40 12.17 -24.45
CA GLN A 158 16.38 11.14 -24.74
C GLN A 158 17.80 11.56 -24.34
N SER A 159 18.15 12.84 -24.48
CA SER A 159 19.46 13.36 -24.07
C SER A 159 19.72 13.18 -22.58
N VAL A 160 18.68 13.21 -21.73
CA VAL A 160 18.80 12.94 -20.30
C VAL A 160 18.99 11.45 -20.04
N LEU A 161 18.28 10.59 -20.78
CA LEU A 161 18.43 9.14 -20.66
C LEU A 161 19.79 8.64 -21.15
N ASP A 162 20.42 9.34 -22.08
CA ASP A 162 21.74 8.99 -22.61
C ASP A 162 22.89 9.44 -21.70
N GLU A 163 22.59 10.21 -20.64
CA GLU A 163 23.59 10.66 -19.68
C GLU A 163 24.25 9.48 -18.92
N PRO A 164 25.49 9.68 -18.46
CA PRO A 164 26.14 8.81 -17.48
C PRO A 164 25.30 8.58 -16.23
N LYS A 165 25.53 7.44 -15.55
CA LYS A 165 24.69 6.95 -14.44
C LYS A 165 24.58 7.95 -13.29
N ASP A 166 25.67 8.61 -12.91
CA ASP A 166 25.73 9.67 -11.90
C ASP A 166 24.86 10.87 -12.26
N VAL A 167 25.05 11.41 -13.48
CA VAL A 167 24.29 12.57 -13.98
C VAL A 167 22.80 12.23 -14.11
N LEU A 168 22.48 11.00 -14.52
CA LEU A 168 21.10 10.51 -14.58
C LEU A 168 20.46 10.50 -13.18
N MET A 169 21.14 9.99 -12.15
CA MET A 169 20.60 9.97 -10.78
C MET A 169 20.33 11.39 -10.27
N GLU A 170 21.21 12.34 -10.56
CA GLU A 170 20.99 13.76 -10.23
C GLU A 170 19.75 14.32 -10.94
N LYS A 171 19.64 14.13 -12.26
CA LYS A 171 18.52 14.63 -13.08
C LYS A 171 17.18 13.98 -12.74
N LEU A 172 17.19 12.79 -12.15
CA LEU A 172 16.00 12.10 -11.63
C LEU A 172 15.61 12.55 -10.20
N HIS A 173 16.38 13.47 -9.59
CA HIS A 173 16.23 13.90 -8.20
C HIS A 173 16.46 12.78 -7.17
N LEU A 174 17.42 11.91 -7.46
CA LEU A 174 17.80 10.76 -6.63
C LEU A 174 19.12 11.00 -5.87
N MET A 175 19.58 12.24 -5.83
CA MET A 175 20.76 12.68 -5.08
C MET A 175 20.41 13.85 -4.17
N ASN A 176 21.05 13.89 -3.00
CA ASN A 176 20.99 15.00 -2.06
C ASN A 176 22.41 15.36 -1.62
N GLY A 177 22.93 16.46 -2.18
CA GLY A 177 24.35 16.77 -2.13
C GLY A 177 25.17 15.67 -2.85
N PRO A 178 26.25 15.16 -2.25
CA PRO A 178 27.09 14.14 -2.88
C PRO A 178 26.54 12.70 -2.74
N TYR A 179 25.41 12.51 -2.06
CA TYR A 179 24.91 11.18 -1.70
C TYR A 179 23.66 10.81 -2.49
N LEU A 180 23.55 9.53 -2.84
CA LEU A 180 22.31 8.94 -3.34
C LEU A 180 21.27 8.87 -2.22
N THR A 181 19.99 8.90 -2.59
CA THR A 181 18.89 8.91 -1.64
C THR A 181 18.29 7.53 -1.40
N ASN A 182 17.43 7.42 -0.38
CA ASN A 182 16.61 6.22 -0.14
C ASN A 182 15.76 5.83 -1.36
N ALA A 183 15.25 6.80 -2.13
CA ALA A 183 14.54 6.52 -3.38
C ALA A 183 15.45 5.81 -4.39
N ALA A 184 16.68 6.31 -4.57
CA ALA A 184 17.66 5.68 -5.47
C ALA A 184 17.90 4.21 -5.09
N MET A 185 18.07 3.96 -3.80
CA MET A 185 18.26 2.62 -3.24
C MET A 185 17.06 1.71 -3.52
N LEU A 186 15.83 2.15 -3.23
CA LEU A 186 14.64 1.30 -3.45
C LEU A 186 14.38 1.03 -4.93
N LEU A 187 14.60 2.03 -5.78
CA LEU A 187 14.31 1.97 -7.22
C LEU A 187 15.38 1.23 -8.02
N PHE A 188 16.65 1.28 -7.63
CA PHE A 188 17.75 0.79 -8.47
C PHE A 188 18.73 -0.14 -7.75
N SER A 189 18.53 -0.48 -6.48
CA SER A 189 19.30 -1.56 -5.86
C SER A 189 18.77 -2.92 -6.31
N LYS A 190 19.69 -3.85 -6.60
CA LYS A 190 19.34 -5.26 -6.81
C LYS A 190 18.84 -5.94 -5.54
N ASP A 191 19.33 -5.50 -4.39
CA ASP A 191 18.96 -5.98 -3.06
C ASP A 191 18.75 -4.78 -2.12
N PRO A 192 17.56 -4.15 -2.17
CA PRO A 192 17.25 -3.02 -1.30
C PRO A 192 17.16 -3.42 0.18
N GLU A 193 16.92 -4.69 0.48
CA GLU A 193 16.73 -5.18 1.85
C GLU A 193 18.02 -5.16 2.68
N LYS A 194 19.18 -5.14 2.02
CA LYS A 194 20.47 -4.82 2.65
C LYS A 194 20.46 -3.47 3.39
N TRP A 195 19.66 -2.52 2.91
CA TRP A 195 19.62 -1.14 3.40
C TRP A 195 18.31 -0.82 4.13
N GLN A 196 17.19 -1.39 3.66
CA GLN A 196 15.87 -1.09 4.17
C GLN A 196 15.03 -2.37 4.31
N LEU A 197 14.76 -2.76 5.56
CA LEU A 197 13.88 -3.90 5.85
C LEU A 197 12.47 -3.69 5.27
N GLY A 198 11.81 -4.78 4.92
CA GLY A 198 10.45 -4.76 4.37
C GLY A 198 10.38 -4.10 2.99
N ALA A 199 11.48 -4.03 2.24
CA ALA A 199 11.53 -3.58 0.85
C ALA A 199 11.17 -4.72 -0.15
N TYR A 200 10.17 -5.52 0.21
CA TYR A 200 9.67 -6.64 -0.58
C TYR A 200 8.15 -6.77 -0.44
N VAL A 201 7.54 -7.61 -1.27
CA VAL A 201 6.10 -7.92 -1.20
C VAL A 201 5.89 -9.38 -0.87
N LYS A 202 5.01 -9.66 0.09
CA LYS A 202 4.62 -11.00 0.51
C LYS A 202 3.23 -11.32 -0.03
N ILE A 203 3.05 -12.51 -0.59
CA ILE A 203 1.77 -12.97 -1.14
C ILE A 203 1.41 -14.31 -0.49
N GLY A 204 0.22 -14.40 0.10
CA GLY A 204 -0.28 -15.62 0.76
C GLY A 204 -1.65 -16.02 0.24
N TYR A 205 -1.88 -17.33 0.11
CA TYR A 205 -3.21 -17.90 -0.17
C TYR A 205 -3.76 -18.49 1.11
N PHE A 206 -4.96 -18.06 1.50
CA PHE A 206 -5.60 -18.38 2.76
C PHE A 206 -6.91 -19.12 2.53
N GLU A 207 -7.17 -20.16 3.31
CA GLU A 207 -8.48 -20.81 3.39
C GLU A 207 -9.38 -20.09 4.40
N THR A 208 -8.83 -19.81 5.58
CA THR A 208 -9.41 -18.94 6.60
C THR A 208 -8.36 -17.90 7.02
N ASP A 209 -8.75 -16.90 7.83
CA ASP A 209 -7.81 -15.89 8.33
C ASP A 209 -6.68 -16.49 9.20
N ALA A 210 -6.84 -17.72 9.71
CA ALA A 210 -5.82 -18.45 10.47
C ALA A 210 -5.01 -19.45 9.62
N ASP A 211 -5.54 -19.87 8.47
CA ASP A 211 -5.03 -21.01 7.70
C ASP A 211 -4.35 -20.57 6.40
N LEU A 212 -3.04 -20.31 6.49
CA LEU A 212 -2.19 -20.04 5.33
C LEU A 212 -1.82 -21.34 4.62
N LEU A 213 -2.22 -21.50 3.36
CA LEU A 213 -1.92 -22.71 2.57
C LEU A 213 -0.53 -22.65 1.93
N TYR A 214 -0.21 -21.54 1.27
CA TYR A 214 1.10 -21.31 0.66
C TYR A 214 1.39 -19.83 0.49
N GLN A 215 2.67 -19.49 0.38
CA GLN A 215 3.14 -18.12 0.24
C GLN A 215 4.35 -18.02 -0.70
N ASP A 216 4.55 -16.82 -1.23
CA ASP A 216 5.73 -16.40 -2.00
C ASP A 216 6.13 -14.99 -1.55
N GLU A 217 7.39 -14.65 -1.80
CA GLU A 217 7.94 -13.33 -1.55
C GLU A 217 8.63 -12.82 -2.83
N ILE A 218 8.45 -11.53 -3.12
CA ILE A 218 9.03 -10.87 -4.29
C ILE A 218 9.95 -9.76 -3.79
N HIS A 219 11.24 -9.96 -4.07
CA HIS A 219 12.35 -9.12 -3.63
C HIS A 219 12.97 -8.34 -4.81
N GLY A 220 13.92 -7.47 -4.49
CA GLY A 220 14.70 -6.69 -5.46
C GLY A 220 14.18 -5.27 -5.67
N SER A 221 14.63 -4.58 -6.71
CA SER A 221 14.17 -3.21 -7.01
C SER A 221 12.66 -3.11 -7.10
N ILE A 222 12.07 -2.08 -6.49
CA ILE A 222 10.62 -1.84 -6.56
C ILE A 222 10.13 -1.55 -7.99
N LEU A 223 11.00 -1.12 -8.91
CA LEU A 223 10.67 -0.97 -10.32
C LEU A 223 10.38 -2.34 -10.96
N GLU A 224 11.14 -3.36 -10.57
CA GLU A 224 11.00 -4.72 -11.10
C GLU A 224 9.97 -5.58 -10.36
N GLN A 225 9.64 -5.22 -9.10
CA GLN A 225 8.69 -5.99 -8.31
C GLN A 225 7.27 -5.99 -8.93
N ILE A 226 6.82 -4.88 -9.52
CA ILE A 226 5.42 -4.71 -9.95
C ILE A 226 4.97 -5.78 -10.95
N ASP A 227 5.70 -5.94 -12.05
CA ASP A 227 5.30 -6.89 -13.10
C ASP A 227 5.33 -8.33 -12.56
N LYS A 228 6.33 -8.65 -11.72
CA LYS A 228 6.44 -9.96 -11.04
C LYS A 228 5.26 -10.21 -10.09
N ILE A 229 4.82 -9.19 -9.34
CA ILE A 229 3.68 -9.30 -8.42
C ILE A 229 2.39 -9.54 -9.21
N VAL A 230 2.12 -8.71 -10.23
CA VAL A 230 0.92 -8.85 -11.05
C VAL A 230 0.87 -10.25 -11.68
N GLU A 231 1.95 -10.66 -12.35
CA GLU A 231 2.04 -11.99 -12.97
C GLU A 231 1.77 -13.11 -11.95
N LEU A 232 2.45 -13.09 -10.80
CA LEU A 232 2.31 -14.13 -9.78
C LEU A 232 0.89 -14.19 -9.20
N VAL A 233 0.27 -13.04 -8.92
CA VAL A 233 -1.10 -12.97 -8.41
C VAL A 233 -2.08 -13.55 -9.45
N TYR A 234 -1.96 -13.22 -10.73
CA TYR A 234 -2.85 -13.72 -11.78
C TYR A 234 -2.66 -15.20 -12.13
N LEU A 235 -1.41 -15.67 -12.15
CA LEU A 235 -1.09 -17.02 -12.62
C LEU A 235 -1.17 -18.08 -11.50
N LYS A 236 -0.88 -17.70 -10.25
CA LYS A 236 -0.79 -18.66 -9.14
C LYS A 236 -1.91 -18.50 -8.10
N TYR A 237 -2.24 -17.26 -7.73
CA TYR A 237 -3.11 -17.01 -6.57
C TYR A 237 -4.58 -16.80 -6.93
N MET A 238 -4.87 -16.10 -8.03
CA MET A 238 -6.24 -15.90 -8.50
C MET A 238 -6.62 -16.96 -9.52
N LYS A 239 -7.84 -17.49 -9.39
CA LYS A 239 -8.41 -18.42 -10.37
C LYS A 239 -9.34 -17.64 -11.30
N ALA A 240 -9.04 -17.67 -12.60
CA ALA A 240 -9.98 -17.16 -13.60
C ALA A 240 -11.15 -18.12 -13.78
N LYS A 241 -12.36 -17.59 -13.83
CA LYS A 241 -13.49 -18.35 -14.38
C LYS A 241 -13.40 -18.35 -15.89
N ILE A 242 -13.51 -19.53 -16.49
CA ILE A 242 -13.48 -19.66 -17.94
C ILE A 242 -14.89 -19.45 -18.49
N THR A 243 -15.06 -18.46 -19.36
CA THR A 243 -16.26 -18.21 -20.15
C THR A 243 -15.96 -18.24 -21.64
N TYR A 244 -16.98 -18.33 -22.49
CA TYR A 244 -16.81 -18.33 -23.93
C TYR A 244 -17.65 -17.23 -24.58
N GLU A 245 -17.03 -16.41 -25.42
CA GLU A 245 -17.73 -15.47 -26.31
C GLU A 245 -17.48 -15.90 -27.76
N GLY A 246 -18.53 -16.45 -28.38
CA GLY A 246 -18.39 -17.13 -29.67
C GLY A 246 -17.43 -18.33 -29.59
N MET A 247 -16.36 -18.31 -30.39
CA MET A 247 -15.31 -19.34 -30.37
C MET A 247 -14.12 -19.00 -29.45
N GLN A 248 -14.11 -17.82 -28.81
CA GLN A 248 -12.98 -17.38 -27.99
C GLN A 248 -13.21 -17.75 -26.53
N ARG A 249 -12.21 -18.40 -25.94
CA ARG A 249 -12.10 -18.62 -24.49
C ARG A 249 -11.68 -17.32 -23.83
N ILE A 250 -12.40 -16.90 -22.80
CA ILE A 250 -12.12 -15.70 -22.01
C ILE A 250 -11.92 -16.11 -20.55
N GLU A 251 -10.81 -15.65 -19.98
CA GLU A 251 -10.47 -15.84 -18.57
C GLU A 251 -10.90 -14.61 -17.79
N ARG A 252 -11.84 -14.82 -16.86
CA ARG A 252 -12.51 -13.77 -16.10
C ARG A 252 -12.09 -13.85 -14.64
N TYR A 253 -11.12 -13.02 -14.26
CA TYR A 253 -10.66 -12.82 -12.87
C TYR A 253 -11.62 -11.91 -12.10
N PHE A 254 -11.61 -11.95 -10.77
CA PHE A 254 -12.47 -11.07 -9.97
C PHE A 254 -11.86 -9.72 -9.62
N VAL A 255 -10.54 -9.58 -9.76
CA VAL A 255 -9.85 -8.29 -9.75
C VAL A 255 -9.43 -7.98 -11.19
N PRO A 256 -9.86 -6.84 -11.78
CA PRO A 256 -9.37 -6.40 -13.08
C PRO A 256 -7.89 -6.03 -13.04
N GLU A 257 -7.15 -6.28 -14.12
CA GLU A 257 -5.68 -6.07 -14.14
C GLU A 257 -5.31 -4.61 -13.93
N GLU A 258 -6.05 -3.70 -14.55
CA GLU A 258 -5.90 -2.26 -14.37
C GLU A 258 -6.09 -1.84 -12.89
N ALA A 259 -7.07 -2.43 -12.21
CA ALA A 259 -7.35 -2.15 -10.80
C ALA A 259 -6.24 -2.70 -9.90
N LEU A 260 -5.80 -3.94 -10.13
CA LEU A 260 -4.71 -4.54 -9.36
C LEU A 260 -3.40 -3.76 -9.53
N ARG A 261 -3.03 -3.44 -10.77
CA ARG A 261 -1.81 -2.70 -11.10
C ARG A 261 -1.79 -1.33 -10.42
N GLU A 262 -2.87 -0.57 -10.52
CA GLU A 262 -2.96 0.77 -9.90
C GLU A 262 -2.98 0.67 -8.37
N ALA A 263 -3.64 -0.33 -7.78
CA ALA A 263 -3.61 -0.57 -6.33
C ALA A 263 -2.19 -0.88 -5.83
N LEU A 264 -1.45 -1.74 -6.53
CA LEU A 264 -0.06 -2.08 -6.19
C LEU A 264 0.89 -0.89 -6.33
N LEU A 265 0.76 -0.11 -7.41
CA LEU A 265 1.54 1.10 -7.61
C LEU A 265 1.28 2.14 -6.52
N ASN A 266 0.02 2.31 -6.11
CA ASN A 266 -0.34 3.15 -4.98
C ASN A 266 0.28 2.63 -3.69
N SER A 267 0.24 1.32 -3.44
CA SER A 267 0.88 0.72 -2.27
C SER A 267 2.39 1.02 -2.22
N LEU A 268 3.11 0.85 -3.33
CA LEU A 268 4.55 1.15 -3.40
C LEU A 268 4.86 2.64 -3.23
N CYS A 269 4.14 3.53 -3.92
CA CYS A 269 4.39 4.97 -3.85
C CYS A 269 4.02 5.59 -2.49
N HIS A 270 3.07 4.99 -1.77
CA HIS A 270 2.56 5.51 -0.49
C HIS A 270 3.02 4.72 0.75
N LYS A 271 3.87 3.71 0.59
CA LYS A 271 4.41 2.92 1.71
C LYS A 271 5.34 3.75 2.59
N ARG A 272 5.18 3.63 3.91
CA ARG A 272 6.13 4.11 4.92
C ARG A 272 7.27 3.11 5.05
N TYR A 273 8.23 3.15 4.13
CA TYR A 273 9.32 2.19 4.09
C TYR A 273 10.10 2.09 5.40
N GLN A 274 10.24 3.18 6.16
CA GLN A 274 10.88 3.18 7.48
C GLN A 274 10.23 2.26 8.53
N SER A 275 9.01 1.74 8.29
CA SER A 275 8.38 0.80 9.22
C SER A 275 9.06 -0.57 9.26
N GLY A 276 9.82 -0.94 8.22
CA GLY A 276 10.41 -2.27 8.11
C GLY A 276 9.42 -3.39 7.75
N VAL A 277 8.14 -3.07 7.57
CA VAL A 277 7.07 -4.06 7.31
C VAL A 277 6.80 -4.14 5.81
N PRO A 278 6.81 -5.32 5.16
CA PRO A 278 6.55 -5.48 3.73
C PRO A 278 5.07 -5.22 3.38
N ILE A 279 4.78 -4.99 2.09
CA ILE A 279 3.40 -5.03 1.59
C ILE A 279 2.92 -6.48 1.64
N GLN A 280 1.69 -6.70 2.08
CA GLN A 280 1.11 -8.03 2.20
C GLN A 280 -0.11 -8.16 1.31
N ILE A 281 -0.12 -9.18 0.45
CA ILE A 281 -1.25 -9.54 -0.40
C ILE A 281 -1.82 -10.85 0.12
N SER A 282 -3.06 -10.82 0.60
CA SER A 282 -3.75 -12.02 1.09
C SER A 282 -4.86 -12.37 0.11
N VAL A 283 -4.75 -13.52 -0.53
CA VAL A 283 -5.71 -14.03 -1.51
C VAL A 283 -6.49 -15.18 -0.90
N TYR A 284 -7.81 -15.14 -1.07
CA TYR A 284 -8.75 -16.17 -0.62
C TYR A 284 -9.54 -16.63 -1.84
N GLU A 285 -10.44 -17.60 -1.63
CA GLU A 285 -11.35 -18.06 -2.68
C GLU A 285 -12.24 -16.92 -3.22
N ASP A 286 -12.72 -16.04 -2.34
CA ASP A 286 -13.77 -15.06 -2.61
C ASP A 286 -13.32 -13.59 -2.45
N LYS A 287 -12.06 -13.34 -2.13
CA LYS A 287 -11.55 -11.98 -1.86
C LYS A 287 -10.04 -11.87 -1.97
N LEU A 288 -9.56 -10.65 -2.17
CA LEU A 288 -8.15 -10.29 -2.16
C LEU A 288 -7.95 -9.03 -1.33
N TYR A 289 -6.96 -9.04 -0.44
CA TYR A 289 -6.53 -7.88 0.34
C TYR A 289 -5.13 -7.45 -0.08
N ILE A 290 -4.89 -6.13 -0.11
CA ILE A 290 -3.55 -5.54 -0.13
C ILE A 290 -3.43 -4.66 1.10
N ALA A 291 -2.62 -5.10 2.06
CA ALA A 291 -2.30 -4.35 3.28
C ALA A 291 -0.97 -3.63 3.11
N ASN A 292 -0.97 -2.34 3.45
CA ASN A 292 0.19 -1.47 3.31
C ASN A 292 0.35 -0.58 4.54
N CYS A 293 1.56 -0.56 5.10
CA CYS A 293 1.93 0.43 6.11
C CYS A 293 1.96 1.82 5.48
N GLY A 294 0.84 2.51 5.52
CA GLY A 294 0.62 3.82 4.91
C GLY A 294 -0.17 4.73 5.83
N CYS A 295 -0.35 5.97 5.38
CA CYS A 295 -1.25 6.90 6.04
C CYS A 295 -1.86 7.86 5.04
N LEU A 296 -3.04 8.36 5.37
CA LEU A 296 -3.56 9.52 4.67
C LEU A 296 -2.74 10.77 5.01
N PRO A 297 -2.69 11.75 4.10
CA PRO A 297 -2.20 13.08 4.43
C PRO A 297 -2.93 13.66 5.65
N GLU A 298 -2.29 14.59 6.35
CA GLU A 298 -2.93 15.28 7.47
C GLU A 298 -4.21 15.96 6.98
N SER A 299 -5.28 15.89 7.79
CA SER A 299 -6.66 16.35 7.50
C SER A 299 -7.47 15.57 6.44
N TRP A 300 -6.93 14.50 5.87
CA TRP A 300 -7.68 13.69 4.92
C TRP A 300 -8.55 12.63 5.61
N THR A 301 -9.72 12.40 5.04
CA THR A 301 -10.68 11.34 5.42
C THR A 301 -10.83 10.35 4.27
N LEU A 302 -11.49 9.22 4.52
CA LEU A 302 -11.87 8.29 3.45
C LEU A 302 -12.74 8.96 2.40
N GLU A 303 -13.65 9.85 2.80
CA GLU A 303 -14.50 10.60 1.87
C GLU A 303 -13.67 11.48 0.92
N ASN A 304 -12.70 12.22 1.45
CA ASN A 304 -11.80 13.04 0.63
C ASN A 304 -10.93 12.19 -0.30
N LEU A 305 -10.50 11.01 0.16
CA LEU A 305 -9.72 10.07 -0.64
C LEU A 305 -10.54 9.51 -1.82
N MET A 306 -11.82 9.21 -1.62
CA MET A 306 -12.70 8.68 -2.67
C MET A 306 -13.21 9.77 -3.62
N GLY A 307 -13.09 11.05 -3.24
CA GLY A 307 -13.46 12.20 -4.06
C GLY A 307 -12.32 12.69 -4.97
N LYS A 308 -12.60 13.75 -5.73
CA LYS A 308 -11.59 14.39 -6.58
C LYS A 308 -10.54 15.10 -5.71
N HIS A 309 -9.28 14.74 -5.85
CA HIS A 309 -8.18 15.33 -5.09
C HIS A 309 -6.90 15.47 -5.92
N ALA A 310 -5.98 16.33 -5.46
CA ALA A 310 -4.63 16.43 -6.03
C ALA A 310 -3.79 15.20 -5.67
N SER A 311 -2.75 14.91 -6.46
CA SER A 311 -1.77 13.88 -6.12
C SER A 311 -0.84 14.37 -5.01
N SER A 312 -0.72 13.59 -3.94
CA SER A 312 0.20 13.87 -2.83
C SER A 312 0.86 12.55 -2.36
N PRO A 313 1.81 12.00 -3.14
CA PRO A 313 2.52 10.77 -2.77
C PRO A 313 3.28 10.89 -1.46
N TYR A 314 3.35 9.81 -0.69
CA TYR A 314 4.17 9.77 0.53
C TYR A 314 5.67 9.78 0.17
N ASN A 315 6.03 9.14 -0.95
CA ASN A 315 7.38 9.11 -1.51
C ASN A 315 7.39 9.79 -2.90
N PRO A 316 7.53 11.14 -2.97
CA PRO A 316 7.44 11.88 -4.22
C PRO A 316 8.53 11.56 -5.24
N ASN A 317 9.76 11.27 -4.83
CA ASN A 317 10.86 10.93 -5.75
C ASN A 317 10.65 9.53 -6.34
N ILE A 318 10.14 8.59 -5.54
CA ILE A 318 9.71 7.27 -6.03
C ILE A 318 8.58 7.41 -7.06
N ALA A 319 7.53 8.18 -6.70
CA ALA A 319 6.41 8.44 -7.60
C ALA A 319 6.85 9.16 -8.88
N HIS A 320 7.80 10.10 -8.80
CA HIS A 320 8.37 10.79 -9.95
C HIS A 320 9.01 9.82 -10.94
N VAL A 321 9.84 8.88 -10.46
CA VAL A 321 10.47 7.88 -11.34
C VAL A 321 9.42 6.94 -11.96
N PHE A 322 8.42 6.50 -11.20
CA PHE A 322 7.30 5.73 -11.74
C PHE A 322 6.48 6.49 -12.79
N TYR A 323 6.32 7.80 -12.59
CA TYR A 323 5.66 8.67 -13.56
C TYR A 323 6.48 8.75 -14.85
N LEU A 324 7.79 8.97 -14.75
CA LEU A 324 8.68 9.01 -15.93
C LEU A 324 8.72 7.67 -16.68
N ALA A 325 8.74 6.54 -15.96
CA ALA A 325 8.65 5.20 -16.52
C ALA A 325 7.28 4.89 -17.17
N GLY A 326 6.26 5.72 -16.94
CA GLY A 326 4.94 5.54 -17.52
C GLY A 326 4.01 4.61 -16.74
N PHE A 327 4.35 4.25 -15.50
CA PHE A 327 3.54 3.35 -14.68
C PHE A 327 2.40 4.08 -13.96
N ILE A 328 2.61 5.33 -13.54
CA ILE A 328 1.57 6.13 -12.86
C ILE A 328 1.25 7.45 -13.59
N GLU A 329 0.19 8.13 -13.12
CA GLU A 329 -0.18 9.49 -13.51
C GLU A 329 0.01 10.48 -12.34
N SER A 330 0.17 11.77 -12.62
CA SER A 330 0.45 12.80 -11.60
C SER A 330 -0.78 13.57 -11.08
N TRP A 331 -1.99 13.23 -11.53
CA TRP A 331 -3.21 14.01 -11.29
C TRP A 331 -4.16 13.48 -10.21
N GLY A 332 -3.72 12.52 -9.38
CA GLY A 332 -4.53 12.00 -8.28
C GLY A 332 -5.72 11.12 -8.71
N ARG A 333 -5.69 10.57 -9.93
CA ARG A 333 -6.80 9.80 -10.52
C ARG A 333 -6.73 8.29 -10.30
N GLY A 334 -5.77 7.82 -9.49
CA GLY A 334 -5.54 6.38 -9.32
C GLY A 334 -6.74 5.66 -8.74
N ILE A 335 -7.37 6.21 -7.71
CA ILE A 335 -8.55 5.62 -7.08
C ILE A 335 -9.74 5.59 -8.03
N GLU A 336 -9.98 6.69 -8.77
CA GLU A 336 -11.01 6.75 -9.81
C GLU A 336 -10.82 5.65 -10.87
N LYS A 337 -9.56 5.36 -11.27
CA LYS A 337 -9.26 4.28 -12.22
C LYS A 337 -9.57 2.90 -11.66
N ILE A 338 -9.21 2.63 -10.40
CA ILE A 338 -9.53 1.35 -9.74
C ILE A 338 -11.05 1.16 -9.73
N CYS A 339 -11.80 2.18 -9.30
CA CYS A 339 -13.26 2.13 -9.25
C CYS A 339 -13.89 1.96 -10.64
N ALA A 340 -13.40 2.69 -11.65
CA ALA A 340 -13.87 2.61 -13.02
C ALA A 340 -13.58 1.24 -13.66
N ALA A 341 -12.40 0.66 -13.40
CA ALA A 341 -12.05 -0.67 -13.87
C ALA A 341 -12.96 -1.75 -13.26
N CYS A 342 -13.22 -1.69 -11.95
CA CYS A 342 -14.17 -2.58 -11.29
C CYS A 342 -15.59 -2.43 -11.84
N GLN A 343 -16.06 -1.19 -12.03
CA GLN A 343 -17.38 -0.91 -12.59
C GLN A 343 -17.53 -1.44 -14.02
N LYS A 344 -16.51 -1.24 -14.85
CA LYS A 344 -16.48 -1.69 -16.26
C LYS A 344 -16.53 -3.22 -16.37
N ASP A 345 -15.87 -3.94 -15.47
CA ASP A 345 -15.88 -5.42 -15.46
C ASP A 345 -17.07 -6.03 -14.69
N GLY A 346 -17.93 -5.17 -14.12
CA GLY A 346 -19.14 -5.57 -13.39
C GLY A 346 -18.86 -6.23 -12.03
N VAL A 347 -17.69 -6.01 -11.45
CA VAL A 347 -17.32 -6.56 -10.13
C VAL A 347 -17.58 -5.54 -9.02
N PRO A 348 -17.72 -5.99 -7.75
CA PRO A 348 -17.90 -5.08 -6.61
C PRO A 348 -16.82 -3.99 -6.54
N GLN A 349 -17.21 -2.82 -6.03
CA GLN A 349 -16.26 -1.74 -5.75
C GLN A 349 -15.28 -2.15 -4.64
N PRO A 350 -14.02 -1.69 -4.68
CA PRO A 350 -13.06 -1.98 -3.63
C PRO A 350 -13.46 -1.30 -2.32
N GLU A 351 -13.22 -1.98 -1.20
CA GLU A 351 -13.44 -1.44 0.14
C GLU A 351 -12.10 -1.03 0.75
N TYR A 352 -12.03 0.17 1.33
CA TYR A 352 -10.82 0.69 1.99
C TYR A 352 -11.02 0.73 3.51
N THR A 353 -10.08 0.13 4.23
CA THR A 353 -9.97 0.23 5.68
C THR A 353 -8.76 1.09 6.02
N ILE A 354 -8.96 2.16 6.78
CA ILE A 354 -7.90 3.07 7.22
C ILE A 354 -7.74 2.96 8.73
N ASN A 355 -6.58 2.50 9.15
CA ASN A 355 -6.17 2.46 10.54
C ASN A 355 -5.00 3.42 10.79
N PRO A 356 -4.72 3.82 12.04
CA PRO A 356 -3.51 4.57 12.35
C PRO A 356 -2.23 3.82 11.93
N GLY A 357 -1.66 4.20 10.80
CA GLY A 357 -0.41 3.64 10.27
C GLY A 357 -0.56 2.44 9.32
N ASP A 358 -1.79 2.06 8.96
CA ASP A 358 -2.08 0.98 8.03
C ASP A 358 -3.27 1.34 7.12
N ILE A 359 -3.16 1.01 5.84
CA ILE A 359 -4.22 1.15 4.85
C ILE A 359 -4.37 -0.19 4.15
N MET A 360 -5.59 -0.71 4.13
CA MET A 360 -5.92 -1.96 3.47
C MET A 360 -7.01 -1.74 2.43
N ILE A 361 -6.80 -2.29 1.24
CA ILE A 361 -7.81 -2.36 0.18
C ILE A 361 -8.27 -3.81 0.03
N LYS A 362 -9.57 -4.01 -0.07
CA LYS A 362 -10.21 -5.31 -0.28
C LYS A 362 -10.97 -5.32 -1.60
N PHE A 363 -10.73 -6.34 -2.40
CA PHE A 363 -11.52 -6.71 -3.56
C PHE A 363 -12.34 -7.95 -3.23
N THR A 364 -13.64 -7.94 -3.55
CA THR A 364 -14.54 -9.06 -3.31
C THR A 364 -14.89 -9.73 -4.64
N ALA A 365 -14.77 -11.05 -4.71
CA ALA A 365 -15.20 -11.82 -5.84
C ALA A 365 -16.73 -11.94 -5.83
N PRO A 366 -17.43 -11.54 -6.90
CA PRO A 366 -18.85 -11.83 -7.00
C PRO A 366 -19.04 -13.33 -7.24
N GLU A 367 -20.18 -13.89 -6.83
CA GLU A 367 -20.45 -15.34 -6.87
C GLU A 367 -20.24 -15.93 -8.26
N GLU A 368 -20.56 -15.18 -9.32
CA GLU A 368 -20.35 -15.60 -10.69
C GLU A 368 -18.87 -15.66 -11.12
N ARG A 369 -17.92 -15.15 -10.35
CA ARG A 369 -16.46 -15.25 -10.58
C ARG A 369 -15.77 -16.23 -9.63
N ILE A 370 -16.47 -16.76 -8.62
CA ILE A 370 -15.93 -17.76 -7.68
C ILE A 370 -15.80 -19.12 -8.37
N VAL A 371 -14.64 -19.75 -8.19
CA VAL A 371 -14.36 -21.11 -8.67
C VAL A 371 -14.27 -22.06 -7.48
N ARG A 372 -15.44 -22.57 -7.06
CA ARG A 372 -15.52 -23.58 -5.99
C ARG A 372 -14.96 -24.90 -6.46
N VAL A 373 -13.82 -25.29 -5.92
CA VAL A 373 -13.33 -26.67 -6.07
C VAL A 373 -14.20 -27.52 -5.17
N THR A 374 -15.02 -28.40 -5.73
CA THR A 374 -15.89 -29.27 -4.93
C THR A 374 -15.01 -30.26 -4.12
N GLU A 375 -15.09 -30.18 -2.80
CA GLU A 375 -14.38 -31.03 -1.80
C GLU A 375 -14.55 -32.55 -2.02
N LYS A 376 -15.52 -32.99 -2.83
CA LYS A 376 -15.75 -34.41 -3.12
C LYS A 376 -14.64 -35.09 -3.93
N VAL A 377 -13.70 -34.35 -4.51
CA VAL A 377 -12.58 -34.92 -5.27
C VAL A 377 -11.40 -35.29 -4.36
N THR A 378 -11.19 -34.58 -3.24
CA THR A 378 -10.02 -34.78 -2.38
C THR A 378 -10.15 -35.98 -1.44
N GLU A 379 -11.32 -36.24 -0.86
CA GLU A 379 -11.49 -37.37 0.10
C GLU A 379 -11.43 -38.76 -0.55
N LYS A 380 -11.84 -38.92 -1.82
CA LYS A 380 -11.85 -40.23 -2.48
C LYS A 380 -10.54 -40.58 -3.20
N VAL A 381 -9.64 -39.61 -3.38
CA VAL A 381 -8.36 -39.81 -4.10
C VAL A 381 -7.22 -40.16 -3.14
N THR A 382 -7.29 -39.76 -1.86
CA THR A 382 -6.22 -39.97 -0.87
C THR A 382 -6.06 -41.41 -0.38
N GLU A 383 -7.07 -42.28 -0.45
CA GLU A 383 -6.92 -43.65 0.06
C GLU A 383 -6.28 -44.65 -0.92
N LYS A 384 -6.08 -44.31 -2.21
CA LYS A 384 -5.59 -45.30 -3.22
C LYS A 384 -4.53 -44.81 -4.20
N VAL A 385 -4.03 -43.59 -4.07
CA VAL A 385 -3.20 -42.96 -5.09
C VAL A 385 -1.92 -42.42 -4.46
N THR A 386 -0.76 -42.90 -4.94
CA THR A 386 0.56 -42.43 -4.47
C THR A 386 0.84 -41.00 -4.91
N ASP A 387 1.71 -40.24 -4.20
CA ASP A 387 2.02 -38.82 -4.45
C ASP A 387 2.26 -38.48 -5.94
N LYS A 388 2.90 -39.39 -6.68
CA LYS A 388 3.23 -39.19 -8.10
C LYS A 388 2.11 -39.56 -9.09
N GLU A 389 1.04 -40.18 -8.61
CA GLU A 389 -0.20 -40.40 -9.35
C GLU A 389 -1.18 -39.23 -9.13
N GLN A 390 -1.07 -38.52 -8.01
CA GLN A 390 -1.73 -37.22 -7.79
C GLN A 390 -1.19 -36.15 -8.74
N GLU A 391 0.13 -36.05 -8.91
CA GLU A 391 0.74 -35.15 -9.92
C GLU A 391 0.17 -35.38 -11.33
N LEU A 392 -0.07 -36.65 -11.69
CA LEU A 392 -0.63 -37.00 -12.99
C LEU A 392 -2.10 -36.58 -13.10
N LEU A 393 -2.89 -36.70 -12.03
CA LEU A 393 -4.28 -36.23 -11.98
C LEU A 393 -4.37 -34.70 -12.01
N ILE A 394 -3.44 -33.99 -11.36
CA ILE A 394 -3.33 -32.53 -11.40
C ILE A 394 -3.10 -32.08 -12.85
N LEU A 395 -2.13 -32.68 -13.54
CA LEU A 395 -1.88 -32.38 -14.96
C LEU A 395 -3.11 -32.66 -15.84
N LEU A 396 -3.84 -33.75 -15.61
CA LEU A 396 -5.07 -34.04 -16.35
C LEU A 396 -6.24 -33.10 -15.99
N THR A 397 -6.19 -32.44 -14.83
CA THR A 397 -7.13 -31.39 -14.42
C THR A 397 -6.78 -30.04 -15.07
N GLU A 398 -5.49 -29.74 -15.23
CA GLU A 398 -5.01 -28.57 -15.98
C GLU A 398 -5.38 -28.64 -17.46
N ASP A 399 -5.13 -29.79 -18.11
CA ASP A 399 -5.51 -30.04 -19.50
C ASP A 399 -5.86 -31.52 -19.72
N PRO A 400 -7.17 -31.85 -19.87
CA PRO A 400 -7.65 -33.17 -20.24
C PRO A 400 -7.04 -33.71 -21.56
N GLY A 401 -6.58 -32.82 -22.44
CA GLY A 401 -6.05 -33.12 -23.76
C GLY A 401 -4.62 -33.61 -23.79
N TYR A 402 -3.90 -33.62 -22.66
CA TYR A 402 -2.49 -34.03 -22.66
C TYR A 402 -2.29 -35.42 -23.28
N THR A 403 -1.37 -35.45 -24.23
CA THR A 403 -0.92 -36.69 -24.87
C THR A 403 0.12 -37.37 -24.00
N MET A 404 0.28 -38.68 -24.18
CA MET A 404 1.25 -39.47 -23.41
C MET A 404 2.71 -38.95 -23.51
N PRO A 405 3.19 -38.43 -24.66
CA PRO A 405 4.47 -37.72 -24.73
C PRO A 405 4.54 -36.47 -23.84
N GLN A 406 3.50 -35.64 -23.82
CA GLN A 406 3.47 -34.40 -23.02
C GLN A 406 3.44 -34.70 -21.52
N LEU A 407 2.68 -35.73 -21.10
CA LEU A 407 2.66 -36.17 -19.71
C LEU A 407 4.03 -36.72 -19.25
N ALA A 408 4.72 -37.46 -20.11
CA ALA A 408 6.06 -37.98 -19.82
C ALA A 408 7.09 -36.86 -19.65
N GLU A 409 7.02 -35.82 -20.49
CA GLU A 409 7.90 -34.66 -20.42
C GLU A 409 7.67 -33.83 -19.16
N ARG A 410 6.41 -33.47 -18.87
CA ARG A 410 6.05 -32.66 -17.70
C ARG A 410 6.36 -33.36 -16.37
N LEU A 411 6.11 -34.66 -16.29
CA LEU A 411 6.41 -35.45 -15.09
C LEU A 411 7.89 -35.87 -15.00
N ARG A 412 8.68 -35.63 -16.05
CA ARG A 412 10.07 -36.11 -16.18
C ARG A 412 10.17 -37.63 -15.97
N LEU A 413 9.25 -38.39 -16.58
CA LEU A 413 9.16 -39.85 -16.46
C LEU A 413 9.21 -40.53 -17.83
N SER A 414 9.57 -41.82 -17.82
CA SER A 414 9.48 -42.62 -19.05
C SER A 414 8.01 -42.80 -19.49
N ARG A 415 7.77 -42.86 -20.81
CA ARG A 415 6.43 -43.15 -21.37
C ARG A 415 5.85 -44.46 -20.83
N LYS A 416 6.70 -45.46 -20.56
CA LYS A 416 6.31 -46.75 -19.98
C LYS A 416 5.74 -46.58 -18.57
N THR A 417 6.37 -45.73 -17.76
CA THR A 417 5.93 -45.42 -16.39
C THR A 417 4.61 -44.66 -16.40
N VAL A 418 4.45 -43.67 -17.28
CA VAL A 418 3.20 -42.91 -17.45
C VAL A 418 2.06 -43.82 -17.91
N ALA A 419 2.31 -44.71 -18.88
CA ALA A 419 1.32 -45.67 -19.36
C ALA A 419 0.84 -46.61 -18.25
N ALA A 420 1.75 -47.13 -17.41
CA ALA A 420 1.40 -47.98 -16.28
C ALA A 420 0.51 -47.25 -15.26
N ARG A 421 0.80 -45.97 -14.99
CA ARG A 421 0.01 -45.14 -14.05
C ARG A 421 -1.37 -44.77 -14.61
N LEU A 422 -1.44 -44.35 -15.87
CA LEU A 422 -2.71 -44.11 -16.57
C LEU A 422 -3.58 -45.37 -16.58
N LYS A 423 -2.98 -46.54 -16.78
CA LYS A 423 -3.68 -47.83 -16.71
C LYS A 423 -4.26 -48.07 -15.31
N LYS A 424 -3.46 -47.87 -14.25
CA LYS A 424 -3.91 -48.05 -12.87
C LYS A 424 -5.04 -47.07 -12.49
N LEU A 425 -4.95 -45.81 -12.90
CA LEU A 425 -6.00 -44.80 -12.66
C LEU A 425 -7.29 -45.10 -13.44
N LYS A 426 -7.17 -45.64 -14.66
CA LYS A 426 -8.30 -46.10 -15.46
C LYS A 426 -8.95 -47.33 -14.86
N GLU A 427 -8.16 -48.29 -14.37
CA GLU A 427 -8.64 -49.48 -13.66
C GLU A 427 -9.30 -49.12 -12.32
N ALA A 428 -8.81 -48.07 -11.65
CA ALA A 428 -9.44 -47.49 -10.45
C ALA A 428 -10.71 -46.66 -10.76
N GLY A 429 -11.08 -46.51 -12.04
CA GLY A 429 -12.27 -45.77 -12.46
C GLY A 429 -12.18 -44.25 -12.34
N LEU A 430 -10.99 -43.71 -12.03
CA LEU A 430 -10.78 -42.27 -11.77
C LEU A 430 -10.70 -41.46 -13.07
N ILE A 431 -10.23 -42.07 -14.15
CA ILE A 431 -10.11 -41.45 -15.48
C ILE A 431 -10.64 -42.36 -16.58
N GLN A 432 -11.16 -41.75 -17.64
CA GLN A 432 -11.63 -42.42 -18.85
C GLN A 432 -11.10 -41.72 -20.09
N ARG A 433 -10.51 -42.45 -21.04
CA ARG A 433 -10.15 -41.88 -22.35
C ARG A 433 -11.40 -41.77 -23.21
N ILE A 434 -11.70 -40.57 -23.71
CA ILE A 434 -12.77 -40.31 -24.67
C ILE A 434 -12.13 -39.93 -26.02
N GLY A 435 -12.47 -40.66 -27.08
CA GLY A 435 -11.93 -40.46 -28.42
C GLY A 435 -10.67 -41.30 -28.72
N SER A 436 -10.01 -41.00 -29.84
CA SER A 436 -8.83 -41.76 -30.31
C SER A 436 -7.57 -41.49 -29.50
N ASP A 437 -6.57 -42.37 -29.57
CA ASP A 437 -5.31 -42.18 -28.84
C ASP A 437 -4.58 -40.88 -29.21
N ARG A 438 -4.76 -40.38 -30.45
CA ARG A 438 -4.09 -39.18 -30.97
C ARG A 438 -4.90 -37.88 -30.83
N LYS A 439 -6.24 -37.93 -30.76
CA LYS A 439 -7.11 -36.73 -30.70
C LYS A 439 -8.14 -36.76 -29.57
N GLY A 440 -8.13 -37.80 -28.75
CA GLY A 440 -9.00 -37.92 -27.58
C GLY A 440 -8.47 -37.17 -26.37
N TYR A 441 -9.29 -37.07 -25.35
CA TYR A 441 -8.97 -36.44 -24.07
C TYR A 441 -9.33 -37.37 -22.91
N TRP A 442 -8.74 -37.12 -21.75
CA TRP A 442 -9.02 -37.84 -20.51
C TRP A 442 -10.13 -37.15 -19.74
N LYS A 443 -11.25 -37.84 -19.56
CA LYS A 443 -12.35 -37.40 -18.71
C LYS A 443 -12.12 -37.93 -17.29
N LEU A 444 -12.10 -37.04 -16.30
CA LEU A 444 -12.15 -37.41 -14.88
C LEU A 444 -13.58 -37.85 -14.52
N SER A 445 -13.73 -38.97 -13.82
CA SER A 445 -15.04 -39.52 -13.48
C SER A 445 -15.66 -38.76 -12.29
N ASN A 446 -16.61 -37.85 -12.55
CA ASN A 446 -17.54 -37.39 -11.52
C ASN A 446 -18.59 -38.48 -11.29
N GLN A 447 -18.51 -39.22 -10.18
CA GLN A 447 -19.56 -40.16 -9.80
C GLN A 447 -20.72 -39.44 -9.10
N ASP A 448 -21.57 -38.79 -9.89
CA ASP A 448 -23.01 -38.71 -9.60
C ASP A 448 -23.69 -39.81 -10.42
N ARG A 449 -23.95 -40.96 -9.78
CA ARG A 449 -24.97 -41.97 -10.12
C ARG A 449 -24.73 -43.23 -9.29
N CYS A 450 -25.58 -43.44 -8.29
CA CYS A 450 -26.34 -44.68 -8.10
C CYS A 450 -27.07 -44.63 -6.76
N ASN A 451 -28.34 -44.23 -6.81
CA ASN A 451 -29.35 -44.79 -5.92
C ASN A 451 -29.86 -46.06 -6.62
N PRO A 452 -29.83 -47.23 -5.96
CA PRO A 452 -30.91 -48.18 -6.17
C PRO A 452 -31.44 -48.74 -4.84
N HIS A 453 -32.76 -48.63 -4.70
CA HIS A 453 -33.68 -49.23 -3.73
C HIS A 453 -33.71 -48.68 -2.30
#